data_AF-A0A261QKM6-F1
#
_entry.id   AF-A0A261QKM6-F1
#
_cell.length_a   1.000
_cell.length_b   1.000
_cell.length_c   1.000
_cell.angle_alpha   90.00
_cell.angle_beta   90.00
_cell.angle_gamma   90.00
#
_symmetry.space_group_name_H-M   'P 1'
#
loop_
_entity.id
_entity.type
_entity.pdbx_description
1 polymer ?
#
loop_
_entity_poly.entity_id
_entity_poly.type
_entity_poly.pdbx_seq_one_letter_code
_entity_poly.pdbx_strand_id
1 'polypeptide(L)'
;MGQQVHTKDKLVLLKDPLLLTSQQLVYLEGKAVQKTQQEWQDSNTGIKVTLTKEQKEHILNIKNQILKPQGQPLTPAEIIEKDIIKFSKHGHERLIERYTEQPPQFLTLHEAVTEILQLLIDSNHVKDTCEWKGYEYLSYNFTTFNSINEFVEVVVNITGGHLMIVITIFKSERANELVNRLIKQYSRSI
;
A
#
# COMPACT_ATOMS: atom_id res chain seq x y z
N MET A 1 21.19 -11.87 -8.51
CA MET A 1 21.87 -11.23 -7.36
C MET A 1 20.89 -10.20 -6.81
N GLY A 2 20.60 -10.20 -5.50
CA GLY A 2 19.70 -9.21 -4.90
C GLY A 2 20.36 -7.83 -4.80
N GLN A 3 19.56 -6.76 -4.85
CA GLN A 3 20.06 -5.40 -4.71
C GLN A 3 20.35 -5.11 -3.23
N GLN A 4 21.33 -4.26 -2.94
CA GLN A 4 21.79 -4.01 -1.58
C GLN A 4 21.68 -2.52 -1.24
N VAL A 5 21.36 -2.21 0.02
CA VAL A 5 21.25 -0.83 0.51
C VAL A 5 21.90 -0.74 1.89
N HIS A 6 22.80 0.22 2.07
CA HIS A 6 23.47 0.47 3.34
C HIS A 6 22.63 1.43 4.20
N THR A 7 22.22 0.95 5.38
CA THR A 7 21.74 1.81 6.47
C THR A 7 22.91 2.23 7.36
N LYS A 8 22.66 3.07 8.37
CA LYS A 8 23.72 3.51 9.30
C LYS A 8 24.43 2.35 10.03
N ASP A 9 23.69 1.29 10.35
CA ASP A 9 24.16 0.19 11.20
C ASP A 9 24.33 -1.15 10.47
N LYS A 10 23.71 -1.34 9.29
CA LYS A 10 23.85 -2.58 8.53
C LYS A 10 23.53 -2.48 7.04
N LEU A 11 23.94 -3.51 6.33
CA LEU A 11 23.57 -3.80 4.95
C LEU A 11 22.22 -4.52 4.90
N VAL A 12 21.27 -4.00 4.11
CA VAL A 12 19.98 -4.63 3.83
C VAL A 12 19.99 -5.20 2.42
N LEU A 13 19.68 -6.49 2.28
CA LEU A 13 19.49 -7.13 0.98
C LEU A 13 18.03 -7.00 0.56
N LEU A 14 17.77 -6.22 -0.49
CA LEU A 14 16.46 -6.13 -1.10
C LEU A 14 16.12 -7.45 -1.82
N LYS A 15 15.01 -8.06 -1.39
CA LYS A 15 14.35 -9.25 -1.96
C LYS A 15 13.08 -8.85 -2.72
N ASP A 16 13.05 -7.62 -3.22
CA ASP A 16 11.93 -7.07 -3.98
C ASP A 16 12.00 -7.57 -5.44
N PRO A 17 10.85 -7.91 -6.08
CA PRO A 17 10.85 -8.30 -7.48
C PRO A 17 11.23 -7.16 -8.45
N LEU A 18 11.11 -5.90 -8.03
CA LEU A 18 11.48 -4.75 -8.82
C LEU A 18 12.98 -4.48 -8.76
N LEU A 19 13.61 -4.39 -9.93
CA LEU A 19 14.98 -3.90 -10.04
C LEU A 19 15.00 -2.37 -10.09
N LEU A 20 15.55 -1.75 -9.06
CA LEU A 20 15.87 -0.32 -9.04
C LEU A 20 17.02 0.01 -10.01
N THR A 21 16.96 1.16 -10.66
CA THR A 21 18.06 1.66 -11.48
C THR A 21 19.24 2.10 -10.61
N SER A 22 20.43 2.20 -11.20
CA SER A 22 21.61 2.68 -10.47
C SER A 22 21.40 4.07 -9.85
N GLN A 23 20.69 4.96 -10.54
CA GLN A 23 20.37 6.30 -10.01
C GLN A 23 19.42 6.24 -8.81
N GLN A 24 18.41 5.36 -8.86
CA GLN A 24 17.50 5.14 -7.73
C GLN A 24 18.22 4.53 -6.53
N LEU A 25 19.13 3.58 -6.76
CA LEU A 25 19.97 3.00 -5.70
C LEU A 25 20.86 4.04 -5.04
N VAL A 26 21.58 4.86 -5.82
CA VAL A 26 22.42 5.95 -5.28
C VAL A 26 21.59 6.92 -4.45
N TYR A 27 20.39 7.29 -4.92
CA TYR A 27 19.47 8.13 -4.18
C TYR A 27 19.02 7.49 -2.85
N LEU A 28 18.64 6.21 -2.92
CA LEU A 28 18.19 5.45 -1.76
C LEU A 28 19.29 5.32 -0.71
N GLU A 29 20.50 4.95 -1.12
CA GLU A 29 21.68 4.82 -0.24
C GLU A 29 22.06 6.15 0.42
N GLY A 30 22.11 7.25 -0.34
CA GLY A 30 22.44 8.57 0.21
C GLY A 30 21.47 9.06 1.29
N LYS A 31 20.24 8.53 1.32
CA LYS A 31 19.25 8.78 2.37
C LYS A 31 19.30 7.70 3.46
N ALA A 32 19.47 6.44 3.09
CA ALA A 32 19.42 5.29 3.98
C ALA A 32 20.45 5.38 5.12
N VAL A 33 21.67 5.83 4.82
CA VAL A 33 22.77 5.95 5.79
C VAL A 33 22.51 6.96 6.93
N GLN A 34 21.46 7.79 6.82
CA GLN A 34 21.14 8.80 7.83
C GLN A 34 20.47 8.21 9.07
N LYS A 35 19.89 7.02 8.98
CA LYS A 35 19.22 6.31 10.08
C LYS A 35 19.62 4.83 10.11
N THR A 36 19.49 4.22 11.27
CA THR A 36 19.55 2.76 11.42
C THR A 36 18.37 2.10 10.73
N GLN A 37 18.47 0.79 10.46
CA GLN A 37 17.34 0.05 9.89
C GLN A 37 16.09 0.16 10.78
N GLN A 38 16.25 0.03 12.10
CA GLN A 38 15.13 0.08 13.04
C GLN A 38 14.44 1.46 13.02
N GLU A 39 15.23 2.55 13.02
CA GLU A 39 14.70 3.91 12.91
C GLU A 39 13.95 4.15 11.58
N TRP A 40 14.33 3.47 10.48
CA TRP A 40 13.55 3.51 9.25
C TRP A 40 12.24 2.73 9.34
N GLN A 41 12.26 1.57 10.00
CA GLN A 41 11.08 0.71 10.17
C GLN A 41 10.03 1.38 11.06
N ASP A 42 10.46 2.07 12.10
CA ASP A 42 9.61 2.79 13.06
C ASP A 42 9.17 4.18 12.57
N SER A 43 9.80 4.70 11.52
CA SER A 43 9.47 6.02 10.96
C SER A 43 8.04 6.07 10.44
N ASN A 44 7.34 7.20 10.58
CA ASN A 44 6.02 7.38 9.97
C ASN A 44 6.07 7.39 8.43
N THR A 45 7.19 7.86 7.87
CA THR A 45 7.44 7.92 6.42
C THR A 45 8.75 7.24 6.07
N GLY A 46 8.80 6.62 4.89
CA GLY A 46 9.99 6.02 4.30
C GLY A 46 10.64 6.89 3.24
N ILE A 47 11.67 6.34 2.61
CA ILE A 47 12.32 6.95 1.45
C ILE A 47 11.45 6.67 0.23
N LYS A 48 10.98 7.71 -0.43
CA LYS A 48 10.16 7.60 -1.65
C LYS A 48 11.05 7.56 -2.88
N VAL A 49 10.92 6.51 -3.68
CA VAL A 49 11.67 6.32 -4.92
C VAL A 49 10.71 6.43 -6.09
N THR A 50 10.98 7.36 -7.01
CA THR A 50 10.15 7.56 -8.22
C THR A 50 10.32 6.40 -9.18
N LEU A 51 9.22 5.76 -9.54
CA LEU A 51 9.14 4.63 -10.49
C LEU A 51 9.14 5.14 -11.92
N THR A 52 9.88 4.45 -12.79
CA THR A 52 9.75 4.63 -14.24
C THR A 52 8.42 4.06 -14.73
N LYS A 53 8.03 4.40 -15.97
CA LYS A 53 6.84 3.81 -16.60
C LYS A 53 6.94 2.28 -16.67
N GLU A 54 8.09 1.76 -17.12
CA GLU A 54 8.36 0.32 -17.22
C GLU A 54 8.28 -0.37 -15.85
N GLN A 55 8.80 0.25 -14.79
CA GLN A 55 8.71 -0.26 -13.44
C GLN A 55 7.26 -0.34 -12.95
N LYS A 56 6.44 0.69 -13.22
CA LYS A 56 5.00 0.66 -12.89
C LYS A 56 4.27 -0.45 -13.62
N GLU A 57 4.52 -0.61 -14.92
CA GLU A 57 3.96 -1.70 -15.73
C GLU A 57 4.40 -3.07 -15.21
N HIS A 58 5.66 -3.21 -14.81
CA HIS A 58 6.19 -4.44 -14.23
C HIS A 58 5.48 -4.83 -12.93
N ILE A 59 5.29 -3.87 -12.01
CA ILE A 59 4.55 -4.09 -10.74
C ILE A 59 3.08 -4.45 -10.99
N LEU A 60 2.43 -3.77 -11.92
CA LEU A 60 1.06 -4.11 -12.34
C LEU A 60 0.99 -5.54 -12.90
N ASN A 61 1.97 -5.92 -13.72
CA ASN A 61 2.05 -7.26 -14.29
C ASN A 61 2.25 -8.33 -13.21
N ILE A 62 3.12 -8.10 -12.22
CA ILE A 62 3.28 -9.01 -11.08
C ILE A 62 1.96 -9.15 -10.32
N LYS A 63 1.30 -8.03 -9.98
CA LYS A 63 0.00 -8.05 -9.31
C LYS A 63 -1.02 -8.87 -10.11
N ASN A 64 -1.11 -8.64 -11.42
CA ASN A 64 -2.05 -9.32 -12.29
C ASN A 64 -1.70 -10.80 -12.49
N GLN A 65 -0.43 -11.20 -12.49
CA GLN A 65 -0.05 -12.62 -12.53
C GLN A 65 -0.50 -13.37 -11.27
N ILE A 66 -0.41 -12.72 -10.11
CA ILE A 66 -0.84 -13.29 -8.83
C ILE A 66 -2.38 -13.35 -8.74
N LEU A 67 -3.06 -12.26 -9.14
CA LEU A 67 -4.52 -12.13 -8.97
C LEU A 67 -5.35 -12.57 -10.17
N LYS A 68 -4.71 -12.80 -11.32
CA LYS A 68 -5.36 -13.23 -12.56
C LYS A 68 -4.60 -14.42 -13.19
N PRO A 69 -4.42 -15.54 -12.47
CA PRO A 69 -3.72 -16.70 -13.00
C PRO A 69 -4.43 -17.16 -14.28
N GLN A 70 -3.66 -17.44 -15.33
CA GLN A 70 -4.18 -17.83 -16.64
C GLN A 70 -5.09 -16.76 -17.30
N GLY A 71 -4.99 -15.50 -16.85
CA GLY A 71 -5.75 -14.37 -17.40
C GLY A 71 -7.16 -14.21 -16.84
N GLN A 72 -7.60 -15.08 -15.92
CA GLN A 72 -8.90 -14.96 -15.27
C GLN A 72 -8.75 -14.38 -13.87
N PRO A 73 -9.44 -13.26 -13.53
CA PRO A 73 -9.39 -12.70 -12.18
C PRO A 73 -9.93 -13.68 -11.14
N LEU A 74 -9.17 -13.87 -10.07
CA LEU A 74 -9.65 -14.56 -8.88
C LEU A 74 -10.72 -13.72 -8.20
N THR A 75 -11.71 -14.40 -7.63
CA THR A 75 -12.67 -13.75 -6.74
C THR A 75 -12.03 -13.47 -5.37
N PRO A 76 -12.52 -12.48 -4.61
CA PRO A 76 -12.07 -12.27 -3.23
C PRO A 76 -12.18 -13.53 -2.35
N ALA A 77 -13.23 -14.33 -2.54
CA ALA A 77 -13.43 -15.58 -1.80
C ALA A 77 -12.29 -16.57 -2.07
N GLU A 78 -11.89 -16.75 -3.32
CA GLU A 78 -10.76 -17.61 -3.67
C GLU A 78 -9.43 -17.11 -3.12
N ILE A 79 -9.22 -15.78 -3.10
CA ILE A 79 -8.01 -15.18 -2.54
C ILE A 79 -7.90 -15.48 -1.04
N ILE A 80 -9.02 -15.38 -0.31
CA ILE A 80 -9.09 -15.68 1.13
C ILE A 80 -8.87 -17.18 1.37
N GLU A 81 -9.60 -18.04 0.64
CA GLU A 81 -9.51 -19.50 0.80
C GLU A 81 -8.10 -20.04 0.52
N LYS A 82 -7.43 -19.49 -0.50
CA LYS A 82 -6.09 -19.94 -0.93
C LYS A 82 -4.94 -19.20 -0.21
N ASP A 83 -5.22 -18.33 0.76
CA ASP A 83 -4.23 -17.51 1.48
C ASP A 83 -3.25 -16.77 0.53
N ILE A 84 -3.76 -16.26 -0.59
CA ILE A 84 -2.93 -15.62 -1.64
C ILE A 84 -2.46 -14.24 -1.18
N ILE A 85 -3.34 -13.50 -0.50
CA ILE A 85 -3.07 -12.19 0.07
C ILE A 85 -3.07 -12.26 1.59
N LYS A 86 -2.05 -11.66 2.21
CA LYS A 86 -1.95 -11.54 3.67
C LYS A 86 -2.16 -10.09 4.09
N PHE A 87 -2.80 -9.90 5.23
CA PHE A 87 -2.88 -8.60 5.88
C PHE A 87 -1.78 -8.51 6.93
N SER A 88 -1.01 -7.42 6.92
CA SER A 88 -0.14 -7.10 8.05
C SER A 88 -0.98 -6.80 9.29
N LYS A 89 -0.40 -6.96 10.49
CA LYS A 89 -1.07 -6.58 11.75
C LYS A 89 -1.60 -5.15 11.68
N HIS A 90 -0.78 -4.21 11.22
CA HIS A 90 -1.19 -2.81 11.08
C HIS A 90 -2.32 -2.63 10.04
N GLY A 91 -2.26 -3.34 8.91
CA GLY A 91 -3.33 -3.31 7.91
C GLY A 91 -4.65 -3.84 8.44
N HIS A 92 -4.61 -4.86 9.28
CA HIS A 92 -5.77 -5.41 9.96
C HIS A 92 -6.31 -4.44 11.03
N GLU A 93 -5.45 -3.82 11.84
CA GLU A 93 -5.85 -2.80 12.81
C GLU A 93 -6.51 -1.60 12.13
N ARG A 94 -5.93 -1.08 11.05
CA ARG A 94 -6.51 0.03 10.27
C ARG A 94 -7.85 -0.32 9.63
N LEU A 95 -8.04 -1.59 9.24
CA LEU A 95 -9.31 -2.09 8.74
C LEU A 95 -10.37 -2.08 9.85
N ILE A 96 -10.01 -2.56 11.04
CA ILE A 96 -10.88 -2.62 12.21
C ILE A 96 -11.22 -1.23 12.74
N GLU A 97 -10.24 -0.33 12.89
CA GLU A 97 -10.44 1.05 13.37
C GLU A 97 -11.51 1.77 12.55
N ARG A 98 -11.35 1.75 11.22
CA ARG A 98 -12.36 2.30 10.30
C ARG A 98 -13.73 1.69 10.50
N TYR A 99 -13.78 0.42 10.89
CA TYR A 99 -15.01 -0.30 11.11
C TYR A 99 -15.72 0.12 12.39
N THR A 100 -14.96 0.24 13.47
CA THR A 100 -15.46 0.62 14.78
C THR A 100 -15.94 2.08 14.84
N GLU A 101 -15.45 2.94 13.94
CA GLU A 101 -15.84 4.35 13.86
C GLU A 101 -17.09 4.62 13.01
N GLN A 102 -17.60 3.62 12.27
CA GLN A 102 -18.83 3.75 11.49
C GLN A 102 -20.06 3.23 12.26
N PRO A 103 -21.26 3.83 12.07
CA PRO A 103 -22.47 3.38 12.75
C PRO A 103 -22.78 1.89 12.41
N PRO A 104 -23.48 1.16 13.30
CA PRO A 104 -23.64 -0.31 13.29
C PRO A 104 -24.38 -0.92 12.08
N GLN A 105 -24.60 -0.15 11.02
CA GLN A 105 -25.25 -0.57 9.77
C GLN A 105 -24.26 -0.88 8.64
N PHE A 106 -22.95 -0.73 8.89
CA PHE A 106 -21.91 -1.02 7.90
C PHE A 106 -21.45 -2.48 7.97
N LEU A 107 -20.99 -2.99 6.82
CA LEU A 107 -20.52 -4.35 6.48
C LEU A 107 -19.80 -5.14 7.62
N THR A 108 -19.57 -6.43 7.50
CA THR A 108 -18.75 -7.22 8.42
C THR A 108 -17.25 -7.03 8.11
N LEU A 109 -16.36 -7.39 9.04
CA LEU A 109 -14.91 -7.45 8.78
C LEU A 109 -14.59 -8.25 7.51
N HIS A 110 -15.31 -9.35 7.29
CA HIS A 110 -15.20 -10.18 6.10
C HIS A 110 -15.57 -9.43 4.81
N GLU A 111 -16.67 -8.68 4.83
CA GLU A 111 -17.09 -7.86 3.69
C GLU A 111 -16.10 -6.71 3.42
N ALA A 112 -15.50 -6.12 4.46
CA ALA A 112 -14.46 -5.09 4.31
C ALA A 112 -13.19 -5.64 3.65
N VAL A 113 -12.75 -6.83 4.08
CA VAL A 113 -11.66 -7.56 3.43
C VAL A 113 -12.02 -7.83 1.96
N THR A 114 -13.22 -8.35 1.71
CA THR A 114 -13.74 -8.64 0.37
C THR A 114 -13.70 -7.41 -0.53
N GLU A 115 -14.16 -6.26 -0.03
CA GLU A 115 -14.14 -5.00 -0.77
C GLU A 115 -12.71 -4.57 -1.12
N ILE A 116 -11.78 -4.59 -0.16
CA ILE A 116 -10.38 -4.20 -0.43
C ILE A 116 -9.72 -5.12 -1.44
N LEU A 117 -9.98 -6.42 -1.35
CA LEU A 117 -9.49 -7.40 -2.33
C LEU A 117 -10.04 -7.09 -3.71
N GLN A 118 -11.34 -6.79 -3.82
CA GLN A 118 -11.96 -6.38 -5.08
C GLN A 118 -11.33 -5.10 -5.64
N LEU A 119 -11.13 -4.07 -4.81
CA LEU A 119 -10.46 -2.84 -5.20
C LEU A 119 -9.02 -3.08 -5.69
N LEU A 120 -8.29 -4.00 -5.05
CA LEU A 120 -6.95 -4.36 -5.48
C LEU A 120 -6.96 -5.13 -6.81
N ILE A 121 -7.90 -6.07 -7.01
CA ILE A 121 -8.09 -6.77 -8.29
C ILE A 121 -8.32 -5.76 -9.42
N ASP A 122 -9.21 -4.80 -9.20
CA ASP A 122 -9.66 -3.83 -10.20
C ASP A 122 -8.68 -2.68 -10.44
N SER A 123 -7.77 -2.42 -9.49
CA SER A 123 -6.78 -1.34 -9.61
C SER A 123 -5.88 -1.52 -10.83
N ASN A 124 -5.89 -0.55 -11.75
CA ASN A 124 -5.01 -0.56 -12.93
C ASN A 124 -3.94 0.54 -12.88
N HIS A 125 -3.80 1.19 -11.72
CA HIS A 125 -2.86 2.27 -11.53
C HIS A 125 -1.98 2.03 -10.29
N VAL A 126 -0.69 2.26 -10.46
CA VAL A 126 0.32 2.31 -9.39
C VAL A 126 0.84 3.74 -9.36
N LYS A 127 0.93 4.33 -8.17
CA LYS A 127 1.49 5.67 -8.02
C LYS A 127 2.91 5.78 -8.56
N ASP A 128 3.32 7.00 -8.86
CA ASP A 128 4.65 7.30 -9.38
C ASP A 128 5.80 7.03 -8.42
N THR A 129 5.53 6.72 -7.15
CA THR A 129 6.56 6.43 -6.16
C THR A 129 6.25 5.15 -5.41
N CYS A 130 7.28 4.34 -5.15
CA CYS A 130 7.28 3.35 -4.09
C CYS A 130 7.96 3.90 -2.83
N GLU A 131 7.78 3.24 -1.70
CA GLU A 131 8.35 3.64 -0.41
C GLU A 131 9.20 2.52 0.19
N TRP A 132 10.37 2.87 0.74
CA TRP A 132 11.23 1.96 1.48
C TRP A 132 11.39 2.42 2.93
N LYS A 133 11.10 1.52 3.87
CA LYS A 133 11.18 1.77 5.33
C LYS A 133 12.22 0.87 6.01
N GLY A 134 13.33 0.56 5.32
CA GLY A 134 14.37 -0.31 5.88
C GLY A 134 14.01 -1.80 5.87
N TYR A 135 12.95 -2.23 5.20
CA TYR A 135 12.63 -3.65 5.02
C TYR A 135 13.38 -4.25 3.83
N GLU A 136 13.32 -5.57 3.68
CA GLU A 136 13.88 -6.25 2.49
C GLU A 136 13.01 -6.05 1.24
N TYR A 137 11.91 -5.29 1.31
CA TYR A 137 10.94 -5.07 0.25
C TYR A 137 10.55 -3.60 0.15
N LEU A 138 9.94 -3.23 -0.97
CA LEU A 138 9.35 -1.92 -1.21
C LEU A 138 7.83 -1.99 -1.01
N SER A 139 7.25 -0.84 -0.66
CA SER A 139 5.81 -0.63 -0.58
C SER A 139 5.29 0.10 -1.81
N TYR A 140 4.24 -0.44 -2.41
CA TYR A 140 3.61 0.05 -3.63
C TYR A 140 2.19 0.48 -3.36
N ASN A 141 1.81 1.62 -3.92
CA ASN A 141 0.48 2.19 -3.71
C ASN A 141 -0.34 2.01 -4.97
N PHE A 142 -1.27 1.06 -4.94
CA PHE A 142 -2.26 0.85 -5.97
C PHE A 142 -3.43 1.79 -5.72
N THR A 143 -3.93 2.45 -6.76
CA THR A 143 -5.02 3.42 -6.60
C THR A 143 -6.19 3.06 -7.49
N THR A 144 -7.40 3.25 -6.97
CA THR A 144 -8.65 3.00 -7.66
C THR A 144 -9.76 3.87 -7.09
N PHE A 145 -10.98 3.70 -7.59
CA PHE A 145 -12.19 4.27 -7.02
C PHE A 145 -13.10 3.14 -6.52
N ASN A 146 -13.77 3.34 -5.39
CA ASN A 146 -14.77 2.39 -4.90
C ASN A 146 -16.13 2.58 -5.58
N SER A 147 -17.13 1.78 -5.18
CA SER A 147 -18.49 1.79 -5.76
C SER A 147 -19.22 3.12 -5.61
N ILE A 148 -18.82 3.97 -4.67
CA ILE A 148 -19.35 5.32 -4.44
C ILE A 148 -18.44 6.43 -4.99
N ASN A 149 -17.50 6.07 -5.87
CA ASN A 149 -16.56 6.97 -6.55
C ASN A 149 -15.61 7.74 -5.61
N GLU A 150 -15.28 7.17 -4.45
CA GLU A 150 -14.24 7.70 -3.57
C GLU A 150 -12.87 7.13 -3.96
N PHE A 151 -11.84 7.97 -3.91
CA PHE A 151 -10.48 7.56 -4.21
C PHE A 151 -9.94 6.65 -3.09
N VAL A 152 -9.45 5.48 -3.47
CA VAL A 152 -8.86 4.50 -2.56
C VAL A 152 -7.45 4.18 -2.99
N GLU A 153 -6.56 4.09 -2.01
CA GLU A 153 -5.17 3.70 -2.13
C GLU A 153 -4.91 2.46 -1.28
N VAL A 154 -4.46 1.38 -1.91
CA VAL A 154 -4.09 0.12 -1.27
C VAL A 154 -2.57 0.01 -1.30
N VAL A 155 -1.95 0.04 -0.13
CA VAL A 155 -0.51 -0.13 0.05
C VAL A 155 -0.20 -1.61 0.17
N VAL A 156 0.63 -2.13 -0.73
CA VAL A 156 1.03 -3.54 -0.74
C VAL A 156 2.54 -3.68 -0.84
N ASN A 157 3.06 -4.74 -0.25
CA ASN A 157 4.43 -5.20 -0.45
C ASN A 157 4.39 -6.56 -1.16
N ILE A 158 5.43 -6.89 -1.91
CA ILE A 158 5.53 -8.18 -2.60
C ILE A 158 6.64 -8.98 -1.96
N THR A 159 6.30 -10.09 -1.28
CA THR A 159 7.26 -10.88 -0.50
C THR A 159 7.04 -12.36 -0.70
N GLY A 160 8.08 -13.10 -1.11
CA GLY A 160 8.00 -14.55 -1.25
C GLY A 160 6.94 -15.03 -2.25
N GLY A 161 6.64 -14.23 -3.28
CA GLY A 161 5.57 -14.52 -4.25
C GLY A 161 4.16 -14.16 -3.78
N HIS A 162 4.00 -13.64 -2.56
CA HIS A 162 2.71 -13.18 -2.03
C HIS A 162 2.59 -11.66 -2.09
N LEU A 163 1.35 -11.18 -2.23
CA LEU A 163 0.99 -9.79 -2.00
C LEU A 163 0.58 -9.62 -0.53
N MET A 164 1.25 -8.72 0.18
CA MET A 164 0.91 -8.38 1.55
C MET A 164 0.27 -6.99 1.58
N ILE A 165 -0.99 -6.89 1.98
CA ILE A 165 -1.67 -5.62 2.21
C ILE A 165 -1.19 -5.03 3.54
N VAL A 166 -0.64 -3.83 3.46
CA VAL A 166 -0.06 -3.13 4.60
C VAL A 166 -1.04 -2.10 5.15
N ILE A 167 -1.67 -1.30 4.28
CA ILE A 167 -2.58 -0.21 4.65
C ILE A 167 -3.58 0.01 3.52
N THR A 168 -4.83 0.32 3.87
CA THR A 168 -5.79 0.90 2.91
C THR A 168 -6.11 2.34 3.32
N ILE A 169 -6.01 3.28 2.39
CA ILE A 169 -6.23 4.71 2.59
C ILE A 169 -7.38 5.14 1.68
N PHE A 170 -8.53 5.48 2.27
CA PHE A 170 -9.65 6.10 1.58
C PHE A 170 -9.52 7.61 1.72
N LYS A 171 -9.54 8.33 0.59
CA LYS A 171 -9.63 9.78 0.56
C LYS A 171 -11.02 10.13 0.07
N SER A 172 -11.96 10.35 1.00
CA SER A 172 -13.25 10.92 0.62
C SER A 172 -13.14 12.44 0.56
N GLU A 173 -13.54 13.03 -0.56
CA GLU A 173 -13.79 14.49 -0.62
C GLU A 173 -14.89 14.89 0.37
N ARG A 174 -15.83 13.98 0.67
CA ARG A 174 -16.89 14.16 1.67
C ARG A 174 -16.39 14.37 3.09
N ALA A 175 -15.34 13.69 3.56
CA ALA A 175 -14.80 13.92 4.89
C ALA A 175 -14.17 15.33 5.00
N ASN A 176 -13.46 15.75 3.95
CA ASN A 176 -12.93 17.11 3.88
C ASN A 176 -14.05 18.15 3.80
N GLU A 177 -15.13 17.90 3.05
CA GLU A 177 -16.29 18.79 3.02
C GLU A 177 -17.02 18.86 4.38
N LEU A 178 -17.20 17.75 5.08
CA LEU A 178 -17.80 17.69 6.41
C LEU A 178 -16.94 18.43 7.45
N VAL A 179 -15.63 18.20 7.46
CA VAL A 179 -14.69 18.92 8.31
C VAL A 179 -14.72 20.42 7.99
N ASN A 180 -14.71 20.80 6.72
CA ASN A 180 -14.80 22.21 6.30
C ASN A 180 -16.16 22.85 6.67
N ARG A 181 -17.27 22.10 6.60
CA ARG A 181 -18.60 22.55 7.05
C ARG A 181 -18.63 22.74 8.56
N LEU A 182 -18.09 21.80 9.32
CA LEU A 182 -18.00 21.88 10.78
C LEU A 182 -17.12 23.05 11.20
N ILE A 183 -15.93 23.22 10.60
CA ILE A 183 -15.07 24.39 10.82
C ILE A 183 -15.87 25.68 10.57
N LYS A 184 -16.53 25.82 9.41
CA LYS A 184 -17.37 27.01 9.10
C LYS A 184 -18.51 27.24 10.10
N GLN A 185 -19.10 26.19 10.66
CA GLN A 185 -20.18 26.28 11.64
C GLN A 185 -19.67 26.82 12.98
N TYR A 186 -18.50 26.35 13.44
CA TYR A 186 -17.91 26.76 14.72
C TYR A 186 -17.14 28.09 14.62
N SER A 187 -16.60 28.47 13.46
CA SER A 187 -15.97 29.78 13.25
C SER A 187 -16.95 30.96 13.17
N ARG A 188 -18.26 30.70 13.08
CA ARG A 188 -19.33 31.71 13.07
C ARG A 188 -19.98 31.93 14.44
N SER A 189 -19.53 31.19 15.45
CA SER A 189 -20.07 31.22 16.82
C SER A 189 -19.12 31.91 17.82
N ILE A 190 -18.10 32.61 17.31
CA ILE A 190 -17.17 33.49 18.04
C ILE A 190 -17.32 34.87 17.42
#